data_AF-A0A2M7SVC2-F1
#
_entry.id   AF-A0A2M7SVC2-F1
#
_cell.length_a   1.000
_cell.length_b   1.000
_cell.length_c   1.000
_cell.angle_alpha   90.00
_cell.angle_beta   90.00
_cell.angle_gamma   90.00
#
_symmetry.space_group_name_H-M   'P 1'
#
loop_
_entity.id
_entity.type
_entity.pdbx_description
1 polymer ?
#
loop_
_entity_poly.entity_id
_entity_poly.type
_entity_poly.pdbx_seq_one_letter_code
_entity_poly.pdbx_strand_id
1 'polypeptide(L)'
;MYVCQCIAYPLDPETGAEVIRVGELILPKGHVVIPPGDYDGEFGIVVGYDKQIGGQLVRLIPRNKSTASYVSPEKTGQVKPA
;
A
#
# COMPACT_ATOMS: atom_id res chain seq x y z
N MET A 1 6.17 -3.14 15.31
CA MET A 1 6.25 -2.92 13.86
C MET A 1 5.48 -4.06 13.23
N TYR A 2 4.43 -3.76 12.48
CA TYR A 2 3.61 -4.81 11.84
C TYR A 2 4.02 -4.89 10.38
N VAL A 3 4.41 -6.08 9.95
CA VAL A 3 4.75 -6.38 8.57
C VAL A 3 3.63 -7.22 7.97
N CYS A 4 3.29 -6.94 6.71
CA CYS A 4 2.41 -7.81 5.93
C CYS A 4 3.11 -8.22 4.65
N GLN A 5 2.87 -9.46 4.23
CA GLN A 5 3.32 -9.93 2.92
C GLN A 5 2.55 -9.18 1.83
N CYS A 6 3.29 -8.63 0.87
CA CYS A 6 2.75 -7.95 -0.29
C CYS A 6 3.07 -8.78 -1.53
N ILE A 7 2.06 -9.03 -2.38
CA ILE A 7 2.23 -9.65 -3.68
C ILE A 7 1.82 -8.61 -4.72
N ALA A 8 2.78 -8.20 -5.53
CA ALA A 8 2.56 -7.28 -6.64
C ALA A 8 2.63 -8.04 -7.96
N TYR A 9 1.80 -7.62 -8.91
CA TYR A 9 1.74 -8.16 -10.27
C TYR A 9 2.08 -7.05 -11.27
N PRO A 10 3.30 -6.48 -11.25
CA PRO A 10 3.70 -5.53 -12.28
C PRO A 10 3.72 -6.18 -13.66
N LEU A 11 3.37 -5.40 -14.66
CA LEU A 11 3.61 -5.74 -16.06
C LEU A 11 5.07 -5.42 -16.39
N ASP A 12 5.74 -6.37 -17.04
CA ASP A 12 7.02 -6.14 -17.66
C ASP A 12 6.85 -5.16 -18.84
N PRO A 13 7.60 -4.04 -18.87
CA PRO A 13 7.40 -3.00 -19.86
C PRO A 13 7.85 -3.40 -21.28
N GLU A 14 8.70 -4.43 -21.41
CA GLU A 14 9.21 -4.89 -22.71
C GLU A 14 8.33 -6.00 -23.30
N THR A 15 7.86 -6.91 -22.45
CA THR A 15 7.13 -8.11 -22.88
C THR A 15 5.62 -8.02 -22.64
N GLY A 16 5.18 -7.09 -21.79
CA GLY A 16 3.78 -6.99 -21.35
C GLY A 16 3.32 -8.15 -20.47
N ALA A 17 4.21 -9.06 -20.06
CA ALA A 17 3.87 -10.19 -19.21
C ALA A 17 3.77 -9.76 -17.74
N GLU A 18 2.83 -10.36 -16.99
CA GLU A 18 2.77 -10.19 -15.55
C GLU A 18 3.94 -10.92 -14.87
N VAL A 19 4.69 -10.20 -14.04
CA VAL A 19 5.77 -10.78 -13.23
C VAL A 19 5.37 -10.71 -11.78
N ILE A 20 5.24 -11.86 -11.10
CA ILE A 20 4.91 -11.91 -9.68
C ILE A 20 6.11 -11.42 -8.86
N ARG A 21 5.91 -10.40 -8.03
CA ARG A 21 6.89 -9.93 -7.04
C ARG A 21 6.33 -10.08 -5.64
N VAL A 22 7.07 -10.75 -4.77
CA VAL A 22 6.73 -10.90 -3.36
C VAL A 22 7.67 -10.03 -2.54
N GLY A 23 7.11 -9.22 -1.64
CA GLY A 23 7.86 -8.36 -0.74
C GLY A 23 7.17 -8.21 0.61
N GLU A 24 7.78 -7.43 1.49
CA GLU A 24 7.22 -7.07 2.78
C GLU A 24 6.82 -5.60 2.79
N LEU A 25 5.59 -5.32 3.21
CA LEU A 25 5.11 -3.96 3.43
C LEU A 25 5.09 -3.70 4.94
N ILE A 26 5.73 -2.60 5.34
CA ILE A 26 5.68 -2.10 6.71
C ILE A 26 4.39 -1.30 6.85
N LEU A 27 3.47 -1.77 7.68
CA LEU A 27 2.21 -1.06 7.93
C LEU A 27 2.48 0.19 8.79
N PRO A 28 2.00 1.39 8.36
CA PRO A 28 2.15 2.62 9.16
C PRO A 28 1.47 2.46 10.52
N LYS A 29 1.99 3.09 11.58
CA LYS A 29 1.51 2.94 12.97
C LYS A 29 0.00 3.21 13.20
N GLY A 30 -0.71 3.83 12.26
CA GLY A 30 -2.18 3.97 12.30
C GLY A 30 -2.98 2.72 11.86
N HIS A 31 -2.31 1.72 11.28
CA HIS A 31 -2.93 0.51 10.68
C HIS A 31 -2.84 -0.71 11.61
N VAL A 32 -2.69 -0.49 12.92
CA VAL A 32 -2.46 -1.55 13.93
C VAL A 32 -3.73 -2.36 14.25
N VAL A 33 -4.90 -1.93 13.76
CA VAL A 33 -6.20 -2.59 14.01
C VAL A 33 -6.74 -3.27 12.74
N ILE A 34 -5.85 -3.83 11.91
CA ILE A 34 -6.27 -4.60 10.72
C ILE A 34 -6.29 -6.08 11.09
N PRO A 35 -7.45 -6.75 11.05
CA PRO A 35 -7.53 -8.19 11.27
C PRO A 35 -6.68 -8.95 10.25
N PRO A 36 -6.10 -10.11 10.61
CA PRO A 36 -5.41 -10.97 9.64
C PRO A 36 -6.35 -11.36 8.49
N GLY A 37 -5.86 -11.30 7.25
CA GLY A 37 -6.62 -11.65 6.06
C GLY A 37 -5.98 -11.14 4.77
N ASP A 38 -6.63 -11.43 3.64
CA ASP A 38 -6.21 -10.95 2.33
C ASP A 38 -6.90 -9.64 1.98
N TYR A 39 -6.11 -8.65 1.56
CA TYR A 39 -6.58 -7.31 1.22
C TYR A 39 -6.04 -6.86 -0.12
N ASP A 40 -6.87 -6.12 -0.87
CA ASP A 40 -6.44 -5.27 -1.97
C ASP A 40 -6.04 -3.91 -1.42
N GLY A 41 -4.79 -3.50 -1.66
CA GLY A 41 -4.26 -2.20 -1.26
C GLY A 41 -4.29 -1.19 -2.41
N GLU A 42 -4.94 -0.04 -2.19
CA GLU A 42 -4.84 1.11 -3.07
C GLU A 42 -3.71 2.03 -2.58
N PHE A 43 -2.79 2.34 -3.48
CA PHE A 43 -1.66 3.23 -3.19
C PHE A 43 -1.79 4.52 -3.99
N GLY A 44 -1.68 5.64 -3.30
CA GLY A 44 -1.52 6.96 -3.91
C GLY A 44 -0.05 7.26 -4.17
N ILE A 45 0.21 8.03 -5.23
CA ILE A 45 1.55 8.54 -5.53
C ILE A 45 1.80 9.76 -4.64
N VAL A 46 2.92 9.75 -3.91
CA VAL A 46 3.37 10.90 -3.13
C VAL A 46 4.72 11.37 -3.67
N VAL A 47 4.85 12.67 -3.90
CA VAL A 47 6.12 13.29 -4.28
C VAL A 47 6.70 13.98 -3.05
N GLY A 48 7.83 13.47 -2.57
CA GLY A 48 8.60 14.07 -1.48
C GLY A 48 9.20 15.41 -1.90
N TYR A 49 9.53 16.25 -0.91
CA TYR A 49 10.22 17.53 -1.17
C TYR A 49 11.61 17.36 -1.80
N ASP A 50 12.23 16.21 -1.57
CA ASP A 50 13.47 15.76 -2.18
C ASP A 50 13.27 15.24 -3.62
N LYS A 51 12.07 15.41 -4.19
CA LYS A 51 11.63 14.92 -5.51
C LYS A 51 11.61 13.39 -5.63
N GLN A 52 11.67 12.66 -4.52
CA GLN A 52 11.47 11.21 -4.57
C GLN A 52 9.99 10.88 -4.73
N ILE A 53 9.70 9.91 -5.59
CA ILE A 53 8.36 9.37 -5.79
C ILE A 53 8.21 8.17 -4.86
N GLY A 54 7.28 8.26 -3.92
CA GLY A 54 6.90 7.18 -3.01
C GLY A 54 5.46 6.72 -3.25
N GLY A 55 5.15 5.52 -2.77
CA GLY A 55 3.78 5.02 -2.66
C GLY A 55 3.27 5.17 -1.23
N GLN A 56 2.11 5.78 -1.05
CA GLN A 56 1.42 5.82 0.23
C GLN A 56 0.18 4.94 0.17
N LEU A 57 0.02 4.04 1.13
CA LEU A 57 -1.19 3.25 1.26
C LEU A 57 -2.37 4.17 1.63
N VAL A 58 -3.38 4.24 0.76
CA VAL A 58 -4.58 5.08 0.92
C VAL A 58 -5.74 4.26 1.45
N ARG A 59 -5.89 3.03 0.96
CA ARG A 59 -7.03 2.18 1.30
C ARG A 59 -6.65 0.71 1.33
N LEU A 60 -7.28 -0.05 2.21
CA LEU A 60 -7.25 -1.52 2.21
C LEU A 60 -8.67 -2.05 2.13
N ILE A 61 -8.90 -2.95 1.17
CA ILE A 61 -10.20 -3.55 0.87
C ILE A 61 -10.08 -5.06 1.08
N PRO A 62 -10.79 -5.67 2.05
CA PRO A 62 -10.71 -7.11 2.26
C PRO A 62 -11.26 -7.90 1.06
N ARG A 63 -10.51 -8.90 0.57
CA ARG A 63 -10.90 -9.75 -0.57
C ARG A 63 -12.02 -10.72 -0.22
N ASN A 64 -12.03 -11.23 1.01
CA ASN A 64 -13.10 -12.08 1.51
C ASN A 64 -14.06 -11.24 2.36
N LYS A 65 -15.35 -11.27 2.01
CA LYS A 65 -16.42 -10.57 2.72
C LYS A 65 -16.51 -11.04 4.17
N SER A 66 -15.80 -10.36 5.06
CA SER A 66 -16.18 -10.22 6.45
C SER A 66 -15.58 -8.91 6.98
N THR A 67 -16.38 -7.85 6.84
CA THR A 67 -16.40 -6.65 7.70
C THR A 67 -15.05 -5.97 8.00
N ALA A 68 -14.63 -5.06 7.13
CA ALA A 68 -14.18 -3.69 7.43
C ALA A 68 -13.36 -3.15 6.26
N SER A 69 -13.89 -2.19 5.50
CA SER A 69 -13.07 -1.39 4.59
C SER A 69 -12.32 -0.38 5.42
N TYR A 70 -10.99 -0.42 5.41
CA TYR A 70 -10.17 0.58 6.10
C TYR A 70 -9.82 1.70 5.11
N VAL A 71 -10.22 2.92 5.46
CA VAL A 71 -9.87 4.14 4.73
C VAL A 71 -8.84 4.88 5.57
N SER A 72 -7.64 5.09 5.02
CA SER A 72 -6.65 5.94 5.67
C SER A 72 -7.19 7.38 5.69
N PRO A 73 -7.20 8.09 6.84
CA PRO A 73 -7.62 9.47 6.87
C PRO A 73 -6.69 10.29 5.96
N GLU A 74 -7.30 10.96 4.99
CA GLU A 74 -6.63 11.67 3.90
C GLU A 74 -5.50 12.59 4.41
N LYS A 75 -4.30 12.37 3.88
CA LYS A 75 -3.33 13.45 3.68
C LYS A 75 -2.78 13.37 2.26
N THR A 76 -3.59 13.78 1.29
CA THR A 76 -3.07 14.39 0.07
C THR A 76 -2.38 15.69 0.47
N GLY A 77 -1.08 15.60 0.76
CA GLY A 77 -0.29 16.75 1.19
C GLY A 77 1.18 16.42 1.24
N GLN A 78 1.99 17.35 0.74
CA GLN A 78 3.45 17.32 0.82
C GLN A 78 3.93 16.92 2.23
N VAL A 79 4.65 15.81 2.34
CA VAL A 79 5.17 15.29 3.61
C VAL A 79 6.47 16.02 3.95
N LYS A 80 6.41 16.92 4.94
CA LYS A 80 7.57 17.72 5.39
C LYS A 80 8.66 16.77 5.95
N PRO A 81 9.94 16.97 5.62
CA PRO A 81 11.01 16.14 6.18
C PRO A 81 11.10 16.34 7.71
N ALA A 82 11.43 15.27 8.41
CA ALA A 82 11.73 15.23 9.83
C ALA A 82 13.14 15.77 10.11
#